data_AF-A0A916H9U4-F1
#
_entry.id   AF-A0A916H9U4-F1
#
_cell.length_a   1.000
_cell.length_b   1.000
_cell.length_c   1.000
_cell.angle_alpha   90.00
_cell.angle_beta   90.00
_cell.angle_gamma   90.00
#
_symmetry.space_group_name_H-M   'P 1'
#
loop_
_entity.id
_entity.type
_entity.pdbx_description
1 polymer ?
#
loop_
_entity_poly.entity_id
_entity_poly.type
_entity_poly.pdbx_seq_one_letter_code
_entity_poly.pdbx_strand_id
1 'polypeptide(L)'
;MALQIANQAVVSEVERLARATGLSKTAAVERAVDRMLQDTTAAPAKGRVEALLAQLDRVPNRPQAFDPLEWNEHGLPLLYKGGDFALTDIASASASE
;
A
#
# COMPACT_ATOMS: atom_id res chain seq x y z
N MET A 1 -25.33 23.13 2.09
CA MET A 1 -24.91 24.53 1.83
C MET A 1 -23.66 24.47 0.97
N ALA A 2 -23.54 25.28 -0.10
CA ALA A 2 -22.41 25.19 -1.02
C ALA A 2 -21.22 26.03 -0.52
N LEU A 3 -20.06 25.40 -0.34
CA LEU A 3 -18.80 26.09 -0.08
C LEU A 3 -18.28 26.69 -1.41
N GLN A 4 -18.01 27.99 -1.45
CA GLN A 4 -17.44 28.64 -2.63
C GLN A 4 -15.92 28.75 -2.50
N ILE A 5 -15.20 28.20 -3.48
CA ILE A 5 -13.73 28.23 -3.52
C ILE A 5 -13.30 29.37 -4.46
N ALA A 6 -12.77 30.45 -3.90
CA ALA A 6 -12.29 31.60 -4.69
C ALA A 6 -10.92 31.32 -5.36
N ASN A 7 -10.10 30.44 -4.77
CA ASN A 7 -8.77 30.16 -5.27
C ASN A 7 -8.81 29.16 -6.45
N GLN A 8 -8.46 29.64 -7.64
CA GLN A 8 -8.46 28.84 -8.88
C GLN A 8 -7.47 27.67 -8.85
N ALA A 9 -6.35 27.79 -8.13
CA ALA A 9 -5.41 26.68 -7.98
C ALA A 9 -6.08 25.50 -7.28
N VAL A 10 -6.82 25.76 -6.19
CA VAL A 10 -7.56 24.74 -5.43
C VAL A 10 -8.65 24.11 -6.30
N VAL A 11 -9.33 24.90 -7.14
CA VAL A 11 -10.32 24.35 -8.10
C VAL A 11 -9.65 23.34 -9.05
N SER A 12 -8.46 23.66 -9.57
CA SER A 12 -7.72 22.73 -10.44
C SER A 12 -7.27 21.45 -9.73
N GLU A 13 -6.92 21.53 -8.45
CA GLU A 13 -6.59 20.35 -7.65
C GLU A 13 -7.82 19.46 -7.42
N VAL A 14 -8.97 20.06 -7.13
CA VAL A 14 -10.25 19.34 -7.00
C VAL A 14 -10.63 18.66 -8.30
N GLU A 15 -10.43 19.32 -9.44
CA GLU A 15 -10.65 18.69 -10.75
C GLU A 15 -9.75 17.48 -10.99
N ARG A 16 -8.46 17.61 -10.66
CA ARG A 16 -7.50 16.52 -10.80
C ARG A 16 -7.90 15.33 -9.91
N LEU A 17 -8.29 15.61 -8.66
CA LEU A 17 -8.76 14.60 -7.72
C LEU A 17 -10.04 13.91 -8.21
N ALA A 18 -11.02 14.68 -8.70
CA ALA A 18 -12.26 14.16 -9.27
C ALA A 18 -12.00 13.23 -10.46
N ARG A 19 -11.12 13.63 -11.40
CA ARG A 19 -10.73 12.81 -12.55
C ARG A 19 -10.04 11.51 -12.12
N ALA A 20 -9.10 11.59 -11.17
CA ALA A 20 -8.36 10.43 -10.70
C ALA A 20 -9.25 9.41 -9.95
N THR A 21 -10.32 9.88 -9.32
CA THR A 21 -11.23 9.03 -8.51
C THR A 21 -12.51 8.64 -9.24
N GLY A 22 -12.78 9.22 -10.42
CA GLY A 22 -14.04 9.04 -11.15
C GLY A 22 -15.26 9.64 -10.43
N LEU A 23 -15.04 10.51 -9.44
CA LEU A 23 -16.10 11.14 -8.64
C LEU A 23 -16.47 12.52 -9.21
N SER A 24 -17.65 13.02 -8.81
CA SER A 24 -17.97 14.44 -9.02
C SER A 24 -17.05 15.31 -8.15
N LYS A 25 -16.83 16.58 -8.55
CA LYS A 25 -15.98 17.51 -7.77
C LYS A 25 -16.44 17.62 -6.31
N THR A 26 -17.75 17.70 -6.08
CA THR A 26 -18.35 17.74 -4.74
C THR A 26 -18.07 16.45 -3.97
N ALA A 27 -18.36 15.29 -4.57
CA ALA A 27 -18.15 14.00 -3.91
C ALA A 27 -16.67 13.72 -3.62
N ALA A 28 -15.77 14.17 -4.48
CA ALA A 28 -14.33 14.07 -4.27
C ALA A 28 -13.88 14.91 -3.06
N VAL A 29 -14.40 16.14 -2.92
CA VAL A 29 -14.12 17.02 -1.78
C VAL A 29 -14.71 16.45 -0.49
N GLU A 30 -15.97 16.02 -0.50
CA GLU A 30 -16.63 15.42 0.67
C GLU A 30 -15.85 14.20 1.17
N ARG A 31 -15.52 13.28 0.26
CA ARG A 31 -14.71 12.10 0.61
C ARG A 31 -13.33 12.46 1.15
N ALA A 32 -12.67 13.46 0.57
CA ALA A 32 -11.36 13.91 1.02
C ALA A 32 -11.42 14.54 2.42
N VAL A 33 -12.44 15.36 2.69
CA VAL A 33 -12.66 15.97 4.01
C VAL A 33 -12.99 14.90 5.05
N ASP A 34 -13.89 13.97 4.74
CA ASP A 34 -14.22 12.85 5.63
C ASP A 34 -12.97 12.02 5.98
N ARG A 35 -12.14 11.72 4.98
CA ARG A 35 -10.87 11.01 5.18
C ARG A 35 -9.94 11.78 6.11
N MET A 36 -9.77 13.08 5.88
CA MET A 36 -8.89 13.92 6.69
C MET A 36 -9.38 14.06 8.14
N LEU A 37 -10.71 14.10 8.35
CA LEU A 37 -11.30 14.08 9.69
C LEU A 37 -11.06 12.73 10.39
N GLN A 38 -11.16 11.61 9.67
CA GLN A 38 -10.82 10.29 10.21
C GLN A 38 -9.35 10.21 10.61
N ASP A 39 -8.44 10.69 9.75
CA ASP A 39 -7.00 10.65 10.01
C ASP A 39 -6.62 11.58 11.18
N THR A 40 -7.33 12.71 11.35
CA THR A 40 -7.11 13.65 12.47
C THR A 40 -7.72 13.15 13.79
N THR A 41 -8.83 12.42 13.73
CA THR A 41 -9.56 11.92 14.92
C THR A 41 -9.05 10.54 15.36
N ALA A 42 -8.40 9.79 14.46
CA ALA A 42 -7.74 8.54 14.82
C ALA A 42 -6.65 8.82 15.85
N ALA A 43 -6.86 8.34 17.08
CA ALA A 43 -5.86 8.42 18.14
C ALA A 43 -4.51 7.87 17.63
N PRO A 44 -3.38 8.47 18.02
CA PRO A 44 -2.07 8.04 17.55
C PRO A 44 -1.91 6.54 17.75
N ALA A 45 -1.54 5.83 16.68
CA ALA A 45 -1.42 4.37 16.59
C ALA A 45 -0.43 3.71 17.58
N LYS A 46 0.11 4.49 18.53
CA LYS A 46 1.12 4.10 19.50
C LYS A 46 0.72 2.82 20.26
N GLY A 47 -0.55 2.69 20.65
CA GLY A 47 -1.06 1.47 21.30
C GLY A 47 -1.35 0.30 20.34
N ARG A 48 -1.67 0.58 19.07
CA ARG A 48 -1.94 -0.46 18.07
C ARG A 48 -0.66 -1.15 17.62
N VAL A 49 0.42 -0.39 17.41
CA VAL A 49 1.72 -0.94 17.04
C VAL A 49 2.28 -1.78 18.19
N GLU A 50 2.20 -1.29 19.43
CA GLU A 50 2.63 -2.04 20.62
C GLU A 50 1.82 -3.33 20.81
N ALA A 51 0.50 -3.29 20.60
CA ALA A 51 -0.34 -4.49 20.64
C ALA A 51 -0.01 -5.51 19.54
N LEU A 52 0.31 -5.05 18.32
CA LEU A 52 0.73 -5.92 17.23
C LEU A 52 2.11 -6.56 17.50
N LEU A 53 3.05 -5.80 18.06
CA LEU A 53 4.36 -6.32 18.47
C LEU A 53 4.22 -7.35 19.60
N ALA A 54 3.43 -7.04 20.63
CA ALA A 54 3.15 -7.98 21.71
C ALA A 54 2.42 -9.25 21.23
N GLN A 55 1.70 -9.18 20.11
CA GLN A 55 1.09 -10.35 19.47
C GLN A 55 2.13 -11.19 18.70
N LEU A 56 3.08 -10.55 18.01
CA LEU A 56 4.18 -11.23 17.33
C LEU A 56 5.09 -11.97 18.31
N ASP A 57 5.39 -11.37 19.47
CA ASP A 57 6.20 -12.00 20.52
C ASP A 57 5.57 -13.30 21.07
N ARG A 58 4.26 -13.48 20.90
CA ARG A 58 3.55 -14.70 21.32
C ARG A 58 3.59 -15.81 20.27
N VAL A 59 4.10 -15.55 19.06
CA VAL A 59 4.18 -16.57 18.02
C VAL A 59 5.23 -17.59 18.44
N PRO A 60 4.86 -18.85 18.70
CA PRO A 60 5.83 -19.85 19.12
C PRO A 60 6.80 -20.14 17.98
N ASN A 61 8.08 -20.23 18.28
CA ASN A 61 9.08 -20.73 17.35
C ASN A 61 8.72 -22.16 16.94
N ARG A 62 8.26 -22.33 15.70
CA ARG A 62 7.92 -23.65 15.15
C ARG A 62 9.15 -24.22 14.44
N PRO A 63 9.68 -25.37 14.88
CA PRO A 63 10.84 -25.98 14.23
C PRO A 63 10.57 -26.41 12.78
N GLN A 64 9.31 -26.53 12.39
CA GLN A 64 8.87 -26.88 11.03
C GLN A 64 8.62 -25.66 10.13
N ALA A 65 8.72 -24.43 10.67
CA ALA A 65 8.54 -23.20 9.88
C ALA A 65 9.84 -22.70 9.25
N PHE A 66 10.94 -23.43 9.45
CA PHE A 66 12.25 -23.09 8.94
C PHE A 66 12.48 -23.87 7.64
N ASP A 67 11.86 -23.42 6.55
CA ASP A 67 12.47 -23.55 5.23
C ASP A 67 13.13 -22.18 4.94
N PRO A 68 14.36 -21.96 5.42
CA PRO A 68 15.00 -20.66 5.26
C PRO A 68 15.27 -20.45 3.78
N LEU A 69 14.52 -19.50 3.21
CA LEU A 69 14.83 -18.91 1.92
C LEU A 69 16.30 -18.45 1.98
N GLU A 70 17.20 -19.07 1.21
CA GLU A 70 18.59 -18.61 1.21
C GLU A 70 18.63 -17.20 0.62
N TRP A 71 19.39 -16.28 1.21
CA TRP A 71 19.46 -14.90 0.73
C TRP A 71 20.83 -14.65 0.08
N ASN A 72 20.86 -13.90 -1.02
CA ASN A 72 22.11 -13.45 -1.62
C ASN A 72 22.67 -12.21 -0.89
N GLU A 73 23.85 -11.77 -1.30
CA GLU A 73 24.56 -10.59 -0.74
C GLU A 73 23.80 -9.26 -0.89
N HIS A 74 22.76 -9.22 -1.73
CA HIS A 74 21.90 -8.06 -1.92
C HIS A 74 20.60 -8.13 -1.11
N GLY A 75 20.42 -9.17 -0.27
CA GLY A 75 19.19 -9.36 0.49
C GLY A 75 18.00 -9.75 -0.39
N LEU A 76 18.24 -10.46 -1.50
CA LEU A 76 17.20 -11.09 -2.31
C LEU A 76 17.18 -12.61 -2.08
N PRO A 77 15.99 -13.24 -2.13
CA PRO A 77 15.90 -14.67 -2.00
C PRO A 77 16.50 -15.39 -3.22
N LEU A 78 17.38 -16.35 -2.95
CA LEU A 78 17.84 -17.34 -3.91
C LEU A 78 16.63 -18.21 -4.26
N LEU A 79 16.23 -18.19 -5.53
CA LEU A 79 15.07 -18.92 -6.02
C LEU A 79 15.18 -20.41 -5.63
N TYR A 80 14.14 -20.93 -5.00
CA TYR A 80 14.00 -22.29 -4.50
C TYR A 80 14.46 -23.34 -5.53
N LYS A 81 15.55 -24.07 -5.24
CA LYS A 81 16.01 -25.23 -6.03
C LYS A 81 15.24 -26.48 -5.60
N GLY A 82 13.99 -26.61 -6.03
CA GLY A 82 13.17 -27.74 -5.60
C GLY A 82 11.89 -27.98 -6.38
N GLY A 83 11.95 -27.98 -7.72
CA GLY A 83 10.85 -28.50 -8.55
C GLY A 83 10.48 -27.57 -9.70
N ASP A 84 10.35 -28.17 -10.88
CA ASP A 84 10.01 -27.56 -12.17
C ASP A 84 9.11 -26.32 -12.09
N PHE A 85 9.72 -25.15 -12.23
CA PHE A 85 9.08 -24.04 -12.92
C PHE A 85 10.06 -23.55 -13.96
N ALA A 86 9.78 -23.88 -15.22
CA ALA A 86 10.50 -23.37 -16.36
C ALA A 86 10.48 -21.84 -16.33
N LEU A 87 11.59 -21.23 -15.88
CA LEU A 87 11.87 -19.80 -16.08
C LEU A 87 12.28 -19.56 -17.53
N THR A 88 11.36 -19.84 -18.45
CA THR A 88 11.54 -19.50 -19.87
C THR A 88 10.66 -18.35 -20.34
N ASP A 89 9.86 -17.70 -19.47
CA ASP A 89 8.83 -16.77 -19.99
C ASP A 89 8.61 -15.45 -19.24
N ILE A 90 9.64 -14.85 -18.63
CA ILE A 90 9.51 -13.46 -18.15
C ILE A 90 10.59 -12.50 -18.72
N ALA A 91 11.62 -13.04 -19.41
CA ALA A 91 12.63 -12.20 -20.08
C ALA A 91 12.34 -11.92 -21.57
N SER A 92 11.29 -12.52 -22.17
CA SER A 92 10.95 -12.30 -23.59
C SER A 92 9.88 -11.22 -23.84
N ALA A 93 9.36 -10.54 -22.79
CA ALA A 93 8.36 -9.49 -22.95
C ALA A 93 8.93 -8.05 -23.02
N SER A 94 10.23 -7.88 -23.34
CA SER A 94 10.82 -6.54 -23.54
C SER A 94 11.74 -6.43 -24.77
N ALA A 95 11.58 -7.31 -25.75
CA ALA A 95 12.22 -7.13 -27.06
C ALA A 95 11.39 -7.75 -28.18
N SER A 96 10.31 -7.07 -28.59
CA SER A 96 9.79 -7.03 -29.96
C SER A 96 8.74 -5.91 -30.07
N GLU A 97 9.03 -4.98 -30.98
CA GLU A 97 8.25 -3.90 -31.62
C GLU A 97 6.86 -3.49 -31.09
#